data_AF-U6L094-F1
#
_entry.id   AF-U6L094-F1
#
_cell.length_a   1.000
_cell.length_b   1.000
_cell.length_c   1.000
_cell.angle_alpha   90.00
_cell.angle_beta   90.00
_cell.angle_gamma   90.00
#
_symmetry.space_group_name_H-M   'P 1'
#
loop_
_entity.id
_entity.type
_entity.pdbx_description
1 polymer ?
#
loop_
_entity_poly.entity_id
_entity_poly.type
_entity_poly.pdbx_seq_one_letter_code
_entity_poly.pdbx_strand_id
1 'polypeptide(L)'
;CVLVECLCGSELIEGSCEVSCILHILQTFGTPSEEDWPELHKLPFMSRLLPVFPARPLALEHFFAEKGRLDVLSSPQWMELLNQ
;
A
#
# COMPACT_ATOMS: atom_id res chain seq x y z
N CYS A 1 7.50 1.09 -2.24
CA CYS A 1 8.12 1.26 -0.90
C CYS A 1 9.30 2.20 -0.92
N VAL A 2 10.46 1.82 -1.48
CA VAL A 2 11.69 2.65 -1.44
C VAL A 2 11.50 4.07 -1.98
N LEU A 3 10.87 4.23 -3.15
CA LEU A 3 10.61 5.57 -3.71
C LEU A 3 9.80 6.46 -2.76
N VAL A 4 8.74 5.90 -2.18
CA VAL A 4 7.87 6.60 -1.24
C VAL A 4 8.63 6.96 0.04
N GLU A 5 9.50 6.09 0.51
CA GLU A 5 10.36 6.34 1.68
C GLU A 5 11.39 7.43 1.42
N CYS A 6 12.02 7.47 0.24
CA CYS A 6 12.92 8.56 -0.15
C CYS A 6 12.22 9.91 -0.16
N LEU A 7 10.93 9.94 -0.49
CA LEU A 7 10.12 11.14 -0.45
C LEU A 7 9.72 11.44 1.01
N CYS A 8 9.09 10.52 1.72
CA CYS A 8 8.52 10.82 3.03
C CYS A 8 9.53 10.84 4.19
N GLY A 9 10.77 10.39 3.97
CA GLY A 9 11.76 10.17 5.03
C GLY A 9 11.32 9.14 6.07
N SER A 10 10.30 8.34 5.76
CA SER A 10 9.73 7.30 6.62
C SER A 10 9.18 6.17 5.77
N GLU A 11 9.24 4.97 6.31
CA GLU A 11 8.82 3.73 5.65
C GLU A 11 7.32 3.78 5.33
N LEU A 12 6.96 3.34 4.12
CA LEU A 12 5.56 3.18 3.74
C LEU A 12 4.89 2.02 4.49
N ILE A 13 5.65 0.97 4.76
CA ILE A 13 5.20 -0.26 5.41
C ILE A 13 6.18 -0.57 6.54
N GLU A 14 5.80 -0.25 7.78
CA GLU A 14 6.63 -0.47 8.97
C GLU A 14 6.27 -1.84 9.60
N GLY A 15 6.84 -2.93 9.07
CA GLY A 15 6.59 -4.28 9.56
C GLY A 15 7.80 -4.90 10.27
N SER A 16 7.58 -5.52 11.42
CA SER A 16 8.65 -6.14 12.23
C SER A 16 8.96 -7.60 11.87
N CYS A 17 8.08 -8.23 11.09
CA CYS A 17 8.23 -9.59 10.57
C CYS A 17 7.35 -9.79 9.33
N GLU A 18 7.46 -10.92 8.63
CA GLU A 18 6.71 -11.20 7.38
C GLU A 18 5.20 -11.01 7.53
N VAL A 19 4.60 -11.59 8.57
CA VAL A 19 3.16 -11.48 8.82
C VAL A 19 2.77 -10.03 9.12
N SER A 20 3.57 -9.30 9.90
CA SER A 20 3.34 -7.88 10.18
C SER A 20 3.42 -7.03 8.92
N CYS A 21 4.40 -7.28 8.04
CA CYS A 21 4.51 -6.60 6.75
C CYS A 21 3.28 -6.83 5.89
N ILE A 22 2.84 -8.10 5.75
CA ILE A 22 1.64 -8.44 4.98
C ILE A 22 0.42 -7.72 5.56
N LEU A 23 0.21 -7.78 6.88
CA LEU A 23 -0.92 -7.12 7.52
C LEU A 23 -0.89 -5.59 7.31
N HIS A 24 0.27 -4.95 7.41
CA HIS A 24 0.39 -3.51 7.15
C HIS A 24 0.14 -3.17 5.66
N ILE A 25 0.58 -4.00 4.72
CA ILE A 25 0.25 -3.83 3.30
C ILE A 25 -1.27 -3.89 3.09
N LEU A 26 -1.93 -4.92 3.63
CA LEU A 26 -3.37 -5.08 3.48
C LEU A 26 -4.15 -3.96 4.21
N GLN A 27 -3.65 -3.43 5.33
CA GLN A 27 -4.25 -2.29 6.01
C GLN A 27 -4.12 -0.99 5.21
N THR A 28 -2.99 -0.79 4.53
CA THR A 28 -2.71 0.41 3.74
C THR A 28 -3.51 0.44 2.45
N PHE A 29 -3.58 -0.68 1.71
CA PHE A 29 -4.19 -0.73 0.38
C PHE A 29 -5.58 -1.40 0.36
N GLY A 30 -5.88 -2.20 1.38
CA GLY A 30 -7.03 -3.09 1.42
C GLY A 30 -6.64 -4.53 1.09
N THR A 31 -7.55 -5.47 1.39
CA THR A 31 -7.40 -6.86 0.97
C THR A 31 -7.84 -7.01 -0.49
N PRO A 32 -6.96 -7.49 -1.39
CA PRO A 32 -7.33 -7.65 -2.80
C PRO A 32 -8.42 -8.71 -2.95
N SER A 33 -9.26 -8.54 -3.96
CA SER A 33 -10.20 -9.58 -4.39
C SER A 33 -9.52 -10.56 -5.37
N GLU A 34 -10.21 -11.66 -5.69
CA GLU A 34 -9.76 -12.60 -6.74
C GLU A 34 -9.84 -11.97 -8.16
N GLU A 35 -10.56 -10.86 -8.33
CA GLU A 35 -10.55 -10.09 -9.57
C GLU A 35 -9.26 -9.27 -9.71
N ASP A 36 -8.84 -8.62 -8.62
CA ASP A 36 -7.60 -7.83 -8.57
C ASP A 36 -6.35 -8.71 -8.61
N TRP A 37 -6.40 -9.87 -7.95
CA TRP A 37 -5.31 -10.84 -7.90
C TRP A 37 -5.86 -12.26 -8.08
N PRO A 38 -5.87 -12.77 -9.32
CA PRO A 38 -6.29 -14.13 -9.60
C PRO A 38 -5.42 -15.15 -8.85
N GLU A 39 -6.07 -16.15 -8.25
CA GLU A 39 -5.45 -17.22 -7.47
C GLU A 39 -4.88 -16.79 -6.11
N LEU A 40 -5.32 -15.64 -5.58
CA LEU A 40 -4.93 -15.14 -4.27
C LEU A 40 -5.08 -16.22 -3.18
N HIS A 41 -6.19 -16.95 -3.15
CA HIS A 41 -6.42 -18.00 -2.16
C HIS A 41 -5.65 -19.31 -2.41
N LYS A 42 -4.92 -19.43 -3.52
CA LYS A 42 -4.00 -20.55 -3.76
C LYS A 42 -2.62 -20.31 -3.13
N LEU A 43 -2.33 -19.08 -2.72
CA LEU A 43 -1.07 -18.75 -2.07
C LEU A 43 -0.98 -19.46 -0.69
N PRO A 44 0.18 -20.06 -0.35
CA PRO A 44 0.33 -20.83 0.88
C PRO A 44 0.01 -20.08 2.17
N PHE A 45 0.21 -18.76 2.15
CA PHE A 45 0.07 -17.87 3.30
C PHE A 45 -1.25 -17.11 3.34
N MET A 46 -2.04 -17.12 2.25
CA MET A 46 -3.28 -16.35 2.17
C MET A 46 -4.47 -17.13 2.73
N SER A 47 -4.40 -17.36 4.04
CA SER A 47 -5.42 -18.05 4.81
C SER A 47 -6.71 -17.23 4.91
N ARG A 48 -7.86 -17.91 4.86
CA ARG A 48 -9.18 -17.30 5.14
C ARG A 48 -9.35 -16.82 6.59
N LEU A 49 -8.39 -17.13 7.46
CA LEU A 49 -8.36 -16.64 8.84
C LEU A 49 -7.74 -15.24 8.96
N LEU A 50 -7.11 -14.73 7.90
CA LEU A 50 -6.57 -13.37 7.91
C LEU A 50 -7.71 -12.34 7.95
N PRO A 51 -7.52 -11.21 8.66
CA PRO A 51 -8.48 -10.12 8.62
C PRO A 51 -8.62 -9.57 7.20
N VAL A 52 -9.85 -9.24 6.82
CA VAL A 52 -10.16 -8.58 5.55
C VAL A 52 -10.26 -7.08 5.79
N PHE A 53 -9.47 -6.30 5.07
CA PHE A 53 -9.46 -4.85 5.15
C PHE A 53 -10.17 -4.24 3.93
N PRO A 54 -10.97 -3.18 4.11
CA PRO A 54 -11.64 -2.51 3.00
C PRO A 54 -10.62 -1.85 2.08
N ALA A 55 -10.92 -1.82 0.77
CA ALA A 55 -10.11 -1.09 -0.20
C ALA A 55 -9.97 0.38 0.19
N ARG A 56 -8.75 0.90 0.10
CA ARG A 56 -8.44 2.30 0.36
C ARG A 56 -8.00 2.96 -0.94
N PRO A 57 -8.92 3.55 -1.71
CA PRO A 57 -8.54 4.30 -2.90
C PRO A 57 -7.62 5.46 -2.49
N LEU A 58 -6.66 5.77 -3.37
CA LEU A 58 -5.70 6.85 -3.17
C LEU A 58 -4.84 6.68 -1.89
N ALA A 59 -4.50 5.44 -1.53
CA ALA A 59 -3.74 5.13 -0.32
C ALA A 59 -2.39 5.88 -0.26
N LEU A 60 -1.70 6.01 -1.40
CA LEU A 60 -0.43 6.72 -1.46
C LEU A 60 -0.62 8.23 -1.28
N GLU A 61 -1.66 8.80 -1.87
CA GLU A 61 -1.97 10.21 -1.75
C GLU A 61 -2.35 10.59 -0.33
N HIS A 62 -3.16 9.76 0.34
CA HIS A 62 -3.45 9.91 1.77
C HIS A 62 -2.16 9.83 2.60
N PHE A 63 -1.28 8.86 2.33
CA PHE A 63 0.00 8.74 3.03
C PHE A 63 0.87 9.99 2.82
N PHE A 64 0.98 10.50 1.61
CA PHE A 64 1.73 11.74 1.34
C PHE A 64 1.12 12.95 2.06
N ALA A 65 -0.21 13.07 2.07
CA ALA A 65 -0.90 14.15 2.78
C ALA A 65 -0.65 14.07 4.30
N GLU A 66 -0.74 12.88 4.91
CA GLU A 66 -0.44 12.66 6.33
C GLU A 66 1.01 13.00 6.68
N LYS A 67 1.95 12.75 5.77
CA LYS A 67 3.37 13.10 5.92
C LYS A 67 3.68 14.55 5.53
N GLY A 68 2.68 15.36 5.17
CA GLY A 68 2.86 16.76 4.77
C GLY A 68 3.56 16.96 3.43
N ARG A 69 3.67 15.92 2.60
CA ARG A 69 4.33 15.92 1.28
C ARG A 69 3.37 16.33 0.16
N LEU A 70 2.72 17.48 0.32
CA LEU A 70 1.79 18.03 -0.68
C LEU A 70 2.50 18.44 -2.00
N ASP A 71 3.81 18.69 -1.92
CA ASP A 71 4.67 18.94 -3.08
C ASP A 71 4.73 17.73 -4.03
N VAL A 72 4.69 16.51 -3.48
CA VAL A 72 4.62 15.26 -4.26
C VAL A 72 3.29 15.16 -5.01
N LEU A 73 2.18 15.54 -4.36
CA LEU A 73 0.83 15.52 -4.96
C LEU A 73 0.64 16.56 -6.07
N SER A 74 1.45 17.63 -6.06
CA SER A 74 1.44 18.68 -7.07
C SER A 74 2.48 18.47 -8.17
N SER A 75 3.34 17.46 -8.04
CA SER A 75 4.34 17.14 -9.06
C SER A 75 3.70 16.37 -10.23
N PRO A 76 3.70 16.94 -11.45
CA PRO A 76 3.12 16.25 -12.60
C PRO A 76 3.89 14.97 -12.98
N GLN A 77 5.20 14.94 -12.78
CA GLN A 77 6.02 13.75 -13.04
C GLN A 77 5.66 12.60 -12.10
N TRP A 78 5.37 12.92 -10.84
CA TRP A 78 4.96 11.91 -9.87
C TRP A 78 3.54 11.40 -10.15
N MET A 79 2.61 12.30 -10.48
CA MET A 79 1.26 11.91 -10.87
C MET A 79 1.26 11.04 -12.13
N GLU A 80 2.15 11.29 -13.09
CA GLU A 80 2.32 10.42 -14.26
C GLU A 80 2.79 9.02 -13.85
N LEU A 81 3.77 8.93 -12.94
CA LEU A 81 4.29 7.65 -12.46
C LEU A 81 3.26 6.84 -11.64
N LEU A 82 2.37 7.49 -10.89
CA LEU A 82 1.29 6.82 -10.15
C LEU A 82 0.18 6.27 -11.06
N ASN A 83 0.00 6.83 -12.26
CA ASN A 83 -1.07 6.46 -13.18
C ASN A 83 -0.65 5.41 -14.23
N GLN A 84 0.59 4.90 -14.17
CA GLN A 84 1.10 3.82 -15.01
C GLN A 84 0.79 2.45 -14.43
#